data_AF-A0A4Z0KVJ9-F1
#
_entry.id   AF-A0A4Z0KVJ9-F1
#
_cell.length_a   1.000
_cell.length_b   1.000
_cell.length_c   1.000
_cell.angle_alpha   90.00
_cell.angle_beta   90.00
_cell.angle_gamma   90.00
#
_symmetry.space_group_name_H-M   'P 1'
#
loop_
_entity.id
_entity.type
_entity.pdbx_description
1 polymer ?
#
loop_
_entity_poly.entity_id
_entity_poly.type
_entity_poly.pdbx_seq_one_letter_code
_entity_poly.pdbx_strand_id
1 'polypeptide(L)' 'MNIKTVEDLFIHLLSDTYSAEKQYTKALSKLARATSNEKLSQAFQSHLEETQGQIERIDQIVESDSGSSLKRMKCVA' A
#
# COMPACT_ATOMS: atom_id res chain seq x y z
N MET A 1 -3.32 15.65 11.68
CA MET A 1 -2.28 14.81 12.32
C MET A 1 -2.08 15.29 13.74
N ASN A 2 -2.15 14.39 14.73
CA ASN A 2 -1.76 14.67 16.11
C ASN A 2 -0.81 13.54 16.53
N ILE A 3 0.49 13.79 16.38
CA ILE A 3 1.56 12.80 16.59
C ILE A 3 2.31 13.24 17.84
N LYS A 4 2.29 12.40 18.89
CA LYS A 4 2.93 12.73 20.17
C LYS A 4 4.12 11.82 20.47
N THR A 5 4.14 10.62 19.91
CA THR A 5 5.22 9.64 20.11
C THR A 5 5.75 9.11 18.77
N VAL A 6 6.85 8.36 18.83
CA VAL A 6 7.43 7.69 17.65
C VAL A 6 6.51 6.57 17.17
N GLU A 7 5.82 5.90 18.08
CA GLU A 7 4.82 4.88 17.77
C GLU A 7 3.62 5.48 17.03
N ASP A 8 3.15 6.67 17.43
CA ASP A 8 2.11 7.41 16.69
C ASP A 8 2.54 7.72 15.26
N LEU A 9 3.81 8.13 15.08
CA LEU A 9 4.39 8.43 13.77
C LEU A 9 4.48 7.16 12.92
N PHE A 10 4.96 6.06 13.50
CA PHE A 10 5.05 4.77 12.84
C PHE A 10 3.68 4.29 12.36
N ILE A 11 2.67 4.26 13.24
CA ILE A 11 1.30 3.85 12.88
C ILE A 11 0.73 4.77 11.80
N HIS A 12 0.97 6.08 11.89
CA HIS A 12 0.51 7.03 10.88
C HIS A 12 1.11 6.74 9.51
N LEU A 13 2.44 6.62 9.43
CA LEU A 13 3.14 6.36 8.16
C LEU A 13 2.78 4.98 7.60
N LEU A 14 2.68 3.95 8.45
CA LEU A 14 2.24 2.62 8.04
C LEU A 14 0.81 2.66 7.47
N SER A 15 -0.09 3.41 8.09
CA SER A 15 -1.47 3.59 7.62
C SER A 15 -1.54 4.36 6.29
N ASP A 16 -0.68 5.36 6.11
CA ASP A 16 -0.58 6.14 4.89
C ASP A 16 -0.05 5.28 3.73
N THR A 17 1.05 4.55 3.96
CA THR A 17 1.61 3.60 2.98
C THR A 17 0.60 2.51 2.62
N TYR A 18 -0.09 1.93 3.60
CA TYR A 18 -1.14 0.94 3.33
C TYR A 18 -2.26 1.49 2.45
N SER A 19 -2.63 2.76 2.65
CA SER A 19 -3.59 3.46 1.80
C SER A 19 -3.03 3.70 0.40
N ALA A 20 -1.75 4.02 0.27
CA ALA A 20 -1.06 4.19 -1.00
C ALA A 20 -1.06 2.87 -1.80
N GLU A 21 -0.68 1.75 -1.20
CA GLU A 21 -0.65 0.44 -1.89
C GLU A 21 -2.03 0.03 -2.39
N LYS A 22 -3.08 0.22 -1.57
CA LYS A 22 -4.47 -0.04 -1.98
C LYS A 22 -4.93 0.87 -3.12
N GLN A 23 -4.43 2.09 -3.22
CA GLN A 23 -4.71 2.96 -4.36
C GLN A 23 -3.89 2.54 -5.59
N TYR A 24 -2.64 2.12 -5.38
CA TYR A 24 -1.71 1.74 -6.44
C TYR A 24 -2.13 0.47 -7.16
N THR A 25 -2.65 -0.54 -6.46
CA THR A 25 -3.23 -1.75 -7.10
C THR A 25 -4.28 -1.40 -8.17
N LYS A 26 -5.14 -0.42 -7.91
CA LYS A 26 -6.14 0.06 -8.88
C LYS A 26 -5.51 0.82 -10.03
N ALA A 27 -4.45 1.57 -9.78
CA ALA A 27 -3.71 2.30 -10.81
C ALA A 27 -2.97 1.33 -11.73
N LEU A 28 -2.25 0.36 -11.17
CA LEU A 28 -1.52 -0.68 -11.91
C LEU A 28 -2.42 -1.47 -12.85
N SER A 29 -3.61 -1.88 -12.39
CA SER A 29 -4.55 -2.60 -13.27
C SER A 29 -5.03 -1.75 -14.46
N LYS A 30 -5.21 -0.43 -14.26
CA LYS A 30 -5.54 0.50 -15.34
C LYS A 30 -4.37 0.72 -16.29
N LEU A 31 -3.16 0.89 -15.76
CA LEU A 31 -1.93 1.09 -16.54
C LEU A 31 -1.61 -0.12 -17.40
N ALA A 32 -1.75 -1.33 -16.86
CA ALA A 32 -1.57 -2.58 -17.61
C ALA A 32 -2.48 -2.67 -18.84
N ARG A 33 -3.71 -2.14 -18.75
CA ARG A 33 -4.70 -2.11 -19.85
C ARG A 33 -4.50 -0.94 -20.82
N ALA A 34 -3.85 0.14 -20.39
CA ALA A 34 -3.71 1.36 -21.18
C ALA A 34 -2.52 1.33 -22.14
N THR A 35 -1.52 0.51 -21.87
CA THR A 35 -0.33 0.38 -22.72
C THR A 35 -0.56 -0.63 -23.87
N SER A 36 -0.06 -0.31 -25.06
CA SER A 36 0.02 -1.23 -26.20
C SER A 36 1.31 -2.06 -26.22
N ASN A 37 2.29 -1.72 -25.37
CA ASN A 37 3.53 -2.47 -25.25
C ASN A 37 3.33 -3.66 -24.28
N GLU A 38 3.45 -4.87 -24.82
CA GLU A 38 3.22 -6.12 -24.08
C GLU A 38 4.16 -6.30 -22.89
N LYS A 39 5.45 -5.99 -23.05
CA LYS A 39 6.43 -6.09 -21.95
C LYS A 39 6.09 -5.13 -20.81
N LEU A 40 5.65 -3.92 -21.16
CA LEU A 40 5.22 -2.93 -20.16
C LEU A 40 3.91 -3.34 -19.47
N SER A 41 2.97 -3.94 -20.21
CA SER A 41 1.73 -4.48 -19.62
C SER A 41 2.04 -5.59 -18.61
N GLN A 42 2.93 -6.51 -18.97
CA GLN A 42 3.38 -7.60 -18.08
C GLN A 42 4.08 -7.04 -16.84
N ALA A 43 4.95 -6.03 -16.98
CA ALA A 43 5.60 -5.40 -15.83
C ALA A 43 4.59 -4.80 -14.84
N PHE A 44 3.52 -4.14 -15.33
CA PHE A 44 2.46 -3.65 -14.45
C PHE A 44 1.66 -4.76 -13.78
N GLN A 45 1.45 -5.90 -14.45
CA GLN A 45 0.78 -7.06 -13.87
C GLN A 45 1.63 -7.72 -12.80
N SER A 46 2.93 -7.92 -13.05
CA SER A 46 3.86 -8.46 -12.05
C SER A 46 3.95 -7.54 -10.82
N HIS A 47 4.07 -6.23 -11.02
CA HIS A 47 4.09 -5.28 -9.89
C HIS A 47 2.75 -5.30 -9.14
N LEU A 48 1.61 -5.53 -9.82
CA LEU A 48 0.32 -5.64 -9.14
C LEU A 48 0.29 -6.82 -8.16
N GLU A 49 0.84 -7.97 -8.55
CA GLU A 49 0.98 -9.14 -7.67
C GLU A 49 1.94 -8.84 -6.50
N GLU A 50 3.09 -8.22 -6.78
CA GLU A 50 4.03 -7.79 -5.73
C GLU A 50 3.37 -6.83 -4.73
N THR A 51 2.57 -5.88 -5.22
CA THR A 51 1.84 -4.91 -4.40
C THR A 51 0.80 -5.60 -3.50
N GLN A 52 0.12 -6.64 -4.01
CA GLN A 52 -0.80 -7.43 -3.19
C GLN A 52 -0.06 -8.14 -2.05
N GLY A 53 1.11 -8.73 -2.33
CA GLY A 53 1.95 -9.33 -1.29
C GLY A 53 2.51 -8.30 -0.29
N GLN A 54 2.77 -7.06 -0.72
CA GLN A 54 3.18 -5.98 0.18
C GLN A 54 2.06 -5.58 1.14
N ILE A 55 0.81 -5.52 0.66
CA ILE A 55 -0.39 -5.28 1.51
C ILE A 55 -0.50 -6.40 2.56
N GLU A 56 -0.37 -7.66 2.17
CA GLU A 56 -0.41 -8.80 3.09
C GLU A 56 0.71 -8.72 4.15
N ARG A 57 1.92 -8.29 3.77
CA ARG A 57 3.01 -8.07 4.72
C ARG A 57 2.67 -6.98 5.73
N ILE A 58 2.01 -5.91 5.32
CA ILE A 58 1.55 -4.87 6.24
C ILE A 58 0.48 -5.43 7.18
N ASP A 59 -0.46 -6.23 6.69
CA ASP A 59 -1.46 -6.89 7.52
C ASP A 59 -0.80 -7.79 8.58
N GLN A 60 0.24 -8.56 8.21
CA GLN A 60 1.03 -9.38 9.15
C GLN A 60 1.76 -8.54 10.22
N ILE A 61 2.32 -7.38 9.85
CA ILE A 61 2.97 -6.46 10.80
C ILE A 61 1.96 -6.01 11.85
N VAL A 62 0.75 -5.63 11.42
CA VAL A 62 -0.34 -5.15 12.28
C VAL A 62 -0.82 -6.26 13.22
N GLU A 63 -0.90 -7.50 12.75
CA GLU A 63 -1.24 -8.66 13.59
C GLU A 63 -0.14 -9.00 14.60
N SER A 64 1.13 -8.82 14.23
CA SER A 64 2.27 -9.18 15.07
C SER A 64 2.52 -8.21 16.24
N ASP A 65 2.07 -6.96 16.14
CA ASP A 65 2.25 -5.94 17.17
C ASP A 65 0.90 -5.56 17.81
N SER A 66 0.69 -6.03 19.05
CA SER A 66 -0.57 -5.93 19.80
C SER A 66 -1.04 -4.49 20.08
N GLY A 67 -0.17 -3.50 19.89
CA GLY A 67 -0.47 -2.07 20.04
C GLY A 67 -0.80 -1.35 18.74
N SER A 68 -0.64 -2.00 17.58
CA SER A 68 -0.75 -1.35 16.28
C SER A 68 -2.11 -1.62 15.63
N SER A 69 -2.89 -0.55 15.44
CA SER A 69 -4.12 -0.59 14.65
C SER A 69 -4.01 0.45 13.56
N LEU A 70 -4.20 0.04 12.31
CA LEU A 70 -4.16 0.97 11.18
C LEU A 70 -5.30 1.97 11.28
N LYS A 71 -4.97 3.25 11.09
CA LYS A 71 -5.94 4.33 11.04
C LYS A 71 -6.49 4.40 9.62
N ARG A 72 -7.82 4.37 9.46
CA ARG A 72 -8.45 4.60 8.16
C ARG A 72 -8.14 6.02 7.69
N MET A 73 -7.33 6.12 6.63
CA MET A 73 -7.03 7.38 5.96
C MET A 73 -6.83 7.17 4.46
N LYS A 74 -6.86 8.27 3.71
CA LYS A 74 -6.52 8.29 2.30
C LYS A 74 -5.14 8.95 2.14
N CYS A 75 -4.19 8.24 1.56
CA CYS A 75 -2.92 8.85 1.14
C CYS A 75 -3.20 9.83 -0.01
N VAL A 76 -2.66 11.05 0.09
CA VAL A 76 -2.89 12.19 -0.83
C VAL A 76 -1.65 12.55 -1.65
N ALA A 77 -0.48 12.00 -1.28
CA ALA A 77 0.80 12.30 -1.91
C ALA A 77 0.81 12.03 -3.42
#